data_AF-T1B6R3-F1
#
_entry.id   AF-T1B6R3-F1
#
_cell.length_a   1.000
_cell.length_b   1.000
_cell.length_c   1.000
_cell.angle_alpha   90.00
_cell.angle_beta   90.00
_cell.angle_gamma   90.00
#
_symmetry.space_group_name_H-M   'P 1'
#
loop_
_entity.id
_entity.type
_entity.pdbx_description
1 polymer ?
#
loop_
_entity_poly.entity_id
_entity_poly.type
_entity_poly.pdbx_seq_one_letter_code
_entity_poly.pdbx_strand_id
1 'polypeptide(L)' 'MTKVEIQAVENGPYLVMVDGKVVTALCRCGHSSKKPNCDGAHRTAGFQAVATN' A
#
# COMPACT_ATOMS: atom_id res chain seq x y z
N MET A 1 2.77 -21.81 11.21
CA MET A 1 2.59 -21.50 9.78
C MET A 1 2.47 -19.99 9.67
N THR A 2 3.36 -19.34 8.93
CA THR A 2 3.38 -17.87 8.79
C THR A 2 2.16 -17.41 7.99
N LYS A 3 1.47 -16.37 8.47
CA LYS A 3 0.33 -15.77 7.78
C LYS A 3 0.80 -14.56 6.99
N VAL A 4 0.60 -14.58 5.67
CA VAL A 4 0.90 -13.45 4.78
C VAL A 4 -0.40 -12.87 4.26
N GLU A 5 -0.56 -11.57 4.40
CA GLU A 5 -1.76 -10.83 3.96
C GLU A 5 -1.34 -9.59 3.17
N ILE A 6 -2.12 -9.23 2.15
CA ILE A 6 -1.94 -8.00 1.38
C ILE A 6 -3.27 -7.27 1.37
N GLN A 7 -3.32 -6.09 1.98
CA GLN A 7 -4.52 -5.27 2.06
C GLN A 7 -4.35 -3.98 1.28
N ALA A 8 -5.37 -3.59 0.52
CA ALA A 8 -5.42 -2.31 -0.13
C ALA A 8 -6.04 -1.27 0.80
N VAL A 9 -5.32 -0.20 1.10
CA VAL A 9 -5.84 0.93 1.89
C VAL A 9 -6.62 1.87 0.97
N GLU A 10 -7.80 2.33 1.40
CA GLU A 10 -8.60 3.34 0.72
C GLU A 10 -7.71 4.52 0.30
N ASN A 11 -7.70 4.84 -1.00
CA ASN A 11 -6.88 5.92 -1.59
C ASN A 11 -5.38 5.85 -1.28
N GLY A 12 -4.89 4.67 -0.84
CA GLY A 12 -3.55 4.48 -0.28
C GLY A 12 -2.79 3.33 -0.94
N PRO A 13 -1.71 2.86 -0.29
CA PRO A 13 -0.87 1.77 -0.80
C PRO A 13 -1.49 0.38 -0.57
N TYR A 14 -0.79 -0.65 -1.07
CA TYR A 14 -0.94 -2.01 -0.55
C TYR A 14 -0.08 -2.19 0.70
N LEU A 15 -0.66 -2.61 1.81
CA LEU A 15 0.07 -3.03 2.99
C LEU A 15 0.36 -4.52 2.90
N VAL A 16 1.64 -4.88 2.95
CA VAL A 16 2.07 -6.27 3.05
C VAL A 16 2.31 -6.57 4.52
N MET A 17 1.60 -7.57 5.04
CA MET A 17 1.69 -7.97 6.44
C MET A 17 2.16 -9.40 6.57
N VAL A 18 3.02 -9.62 7.55
CA VAL A 18 3.48 -10.95 7.96
C VAL A 18 3.19 -11.09 9.45
N ASP A 19 2.39 -12.09 9.79
CA ASP A 19 1.92 -12.36 11.16
C ASP A 19 1.33 -11.10 11.84
N GLY A 20 0.49 -10.37 11.10
CA GLY A 20 -0.21 -9.17 11.56
C GLY A 20 0.64 -7.90 11.64
N LYS A 21 1.92 -7.94 11.22
CA LYS A 21 2.81 -6.77 11.20
C LYS A 21 3.01 -6.28 9.79
N VAL A 22 2.82 -4.99 9.57
CA VAL A 22 3.19 -4.33 8.31
C VAL A 22 4.70 -4.40 8.12
N VAL A 23 5.14 -5.08 7.08
CA VAL A 23 6.57 -5.19 6.73
C VAL A 23 6.95 -4.24 5.60
N THR A 24 6.01 -3.88 4.73
CA THR A 24 6.20 -2.85 3.71
C THR A 24 4.87 -2.29 3.21
N ALA A 25 4.94 -1.15 2.54
CA ALA A 25 3.83 -0.54 1.83
C ALA A 25 4.21 -0.33 0.36
N LEU A 26 3.46 -0.91 -0.56
CA LEU A 26 3.72 -0.84 -2.00
C LEU A 26 2.87 0.22 -2.67
N CYS A 27 3.48 0.99 -3.57
CA CYS A 27 2.81 2.02 -4.34
C CYS A 27 1.86 1.35 -5.34
N ARG A 28 0.60 1.83 -5.37
CA ARG A 28 -0.38 1.50 -6.41
C ARG A 28 -0.93 2.71 -7.16
N CYS A 29 -0.57 3.92 -6.74
CA CYS A 29 -1.00 5.17 -7.39
C CYS A 29 -0.13 5.57 -8.59
N GLY A 30 1.04 4.96 -8.80
CA GLY A 30 1.94 5.32 -9.90
C GLY A 30 2.78 6.59 -9.69
N HIS A 31 2.56 7.38 -8.63
CA HIS A 31 3.25 8.66 -8.43
C HIS A 31 4.45 8.64 -7.45
N SER A 32 4.72 7.50 -6.78
CA SER A 32 5.85 7.42 -5.83
C SER A 32 7.20 7.66 -6.52
N SER A 33 8.09 8.41 -5.90
CA SER A 33 9.49 8.56 -6.34
C SER A 33 10.37 7.41 -5.83
N LYS A 34 9.86 6.54 -4.95
CA LYS A 34 10.57 5.41 -4.34
C LYS A 34 10.00 4.05 -4.78
N LYS A 35 9.48 3.95 -6.01
CA LYS A 35 8.91 2.71 -6.54
C LYS A 35 9.87 1.52 -6.34
N PRO A 36 9.34 0.33 -5.96
CA PRO A 36 7.92 -0.01 -5.83
C PRO A 36 7.28 0.44 -4.50
N ASN A 37 8.03 1.02 -3.57
CA ASN A 37 7.52 1.41 -2.26
C ASN A 37 6.65 2.67 -2.32
N CYS A 38 5.68 2.76 -1.43
CA CYS A 38 4.89 3.96 -1.23
C CYS A 38 5.67 4.99 -0.40
N ASP A 39 5.72 6.22 -0.87
CA ASP A 39 6.32 7.38 -0.19
C ASP A 39 5.29 8.45 0.20
N GLY A 40 4.01 8.19 -0.03
CA GLY A 40 2.91 9.11 0.30
C GLY A 40 2.41 9.98 -0.85
N ALA A 41 3.04 9.91 -2.04
CA ALA A 41 2.66 10.72 -3.21
C ALA A 41 1.20 10.51 -3.69
N HIS A 42 0.54 9.42 -3.28
CA HIS A 42 -0.88 9.19 -3.57
C HIS A 42 -1.79 10.33 -3.06
N ARG A 43 -1.43 10.99 -1.96
CA ARG A 43 -2.23 12.07 -1.37
C ARG A 43 -2.25 13.31 -2.27
N THR A 44 -1.09 13.73 -2.74
CA THR A 44 -0.94 14.90 -3.63
C THR A 44 -1.37 14.61 -5.06
N ALA A 45 -1.26 13.34 -5.50
CA ALA A 45 -1.75 12.90 -6.81
C ALA A 45 -3.28 12.76 -6.88
N GLY A 46 -4.00 12.91 -5.77
CA GLY A 46 -5.46 12.75 -5.74
C GLY A 46 -5.91 11.34 -6.10
N PHE A 47 -5.11 10.31 -5.77
CA PHE A 47 -5.41 8.93 -6.11
C PHE A 47 -6.70 8.48 -5.41
N GLN A 48 -7.64 7.95 -6.19
CA GLN A 48 -8.92 7.43 -5.70
C GLN A 48 -9.05 5.95 -6.02
N ALA A 49 -9.18 5.12 -4.98
CA ALA A 49 -9.39 3.69 -5.11
C ALA A 49 -9.92 3.09 -3.81
N VAL A 50 -10.91 2.21 -3.95
CA VAL A 50 -11.51 1.50 -2.81
C VAL A 50 -10.50 0.65 -2.05
N ALA A 51 -10.74 0.50 -0.75
CA ALA A 51 -10.08 -0.50 0.09
C ALA A 51 -10.57 -1.92 -0.27
N THR A 52 -9.67 -2.90 -0.18
CA THR A 52 -9.99 -4.33 -0.34
C THR A 52 -9.19 -5.14 0.68
N ASN A 53 -9.86 -6.13 1.28
CA ASN A 53 -9.32 -7.01 2.32
C ASN A 53 -8.77 -8.31 1.75
#